data_AF-A0A0Q5Z9Z3-F1
#
_entry.id   AF-A0A0Q5Z9Z3-F1
#
_cell.length_a   1.000
_cell.length_b   1.000
_cell.length_c   1.000
_cell.angle_alpha   90.00
_cell.angle_beta   90.00
_cell.angle_gamma   90.00
#
_symmetry.space_group_name_H-M   'P 1'
#
loop_
_entity.id
_entity.type
_entity.pdbx_description
1 polymer ?
#
loop_
_entity_poly.entity_id
_entity_poly.type
_entity_poly.pdbx_seq_one_letter_code
_entity_poly.pdbx_strand_id
1 'polypeptide(L)'
;MTNPLDKAAFDTLRETGHGGIGAMLKAVGTFSRTAQTMGIESVDYAKQSMIYANETMKALAKAQTPQAAVEIQTTYLKGSYERLMAQAKLMADLYQGLAKDLTKPVEGRVRGGLPAAV
;
A
#
# COMPACT_ATOMS: atom_id res chain seq x y z
N MET A 1 11.59 -47.43 -14.48
CA MET A 1 12.74 -47.03 -13.65
C MET A 1 12.68 -45.52 -13.56
N THR A 2 12.28 -44.96 -12.40
CA THR A 2 12.25 -43.51 -12.21
C THR A 2 13.68 -43.00 -12.16
N ASN A 3 14.00 -41.99 -12.96
CA ASN A 3 15.34 -41.42 -13.01
C ASN A 3 15.64 -40.81 -11.61
N PRO A 4 16.81 -41.07 -11.02
CA PRO A 4 17.19 -40.49 -9.72
C PRO A 4 17.13 -38.95 -9.70
N LEU A 5 17.29 -38.29 -10.85
CA LEU A 5 17.09 -36.84 -11.00
C LEU A 5 15.64 -36.42 -10.78
N ASP A 6 14.68 -37.21 -11.25
CA ASP A 6 13.24 -36.91 -11.12
C ASP A 6 12.79 -37.04 -9.67
N LYS A 7 13.30 -38.05 -8.95
CA LYS A 7 13.00 -38.24 -7.52
C LYS A 7 13.57 -37.10 -6.67
N ALA A 8 14.81 -36.71 -6.92
CA ALA A 8 15.43 -35.59 -6.21
C ALA A 8 14.71 -34.27 -6.50
N ALA A 9 14.31 -34.04 -7.76
CA ALA A 9 13.51 -32.88 -8.13
C ALA A 9 12.14 -32.89 -7.43
N PHE A 10 11.46 -34.04 -7.38
CA PHE A 10 10.16 -34.19 -6.75
C PHE A 10 10.22 -34.06 -5.22
N ASP A 11 11.24 -34.63 -4.58
CA ASP A 11 11.47 -34.46 -3.14
C ASP A 11 11.85 -33.02 -2.80
N THR A 12 12.65 -32.34 -3.63
CA THR A 12 12.95 -30.90 -3.48
C THR A 12 11.68 -30.06 -3.64
N LEU A 13 10.83 -30.38 -4.61
CA LEU A 13 9.52 -29.74 -4.83
C LEU A 13 8.56 -29.99 -3.67
N ARG A 14 8.64 -31.17 -3.03
CA ARG A 14 7.82 -31.55 -1.88
C ARG A 14 8.29 -30.88 -0.60
N GLU A 15 9.59 -30.86 -0.32
CA GLU A 15 10.18 -30.14 0.82
C GLU A 15 10.00 -28.62 0.71
N THR A 16 10.20 -28.07 -0.49
CA THR A 16 10.05 -26.62 -0.74
C THR A 16 8.57 -26.22 -0.90
N GLY A 17 7.73 -27.10 -1.43
CA GLY A 17 6.34 -26.83 -1.82
C GLY A 17 5.38 -26.64 -0.65
N HIS A 18 5.54 -27.38 0.45
CA HIS A 18 4.65 -27.25 1.61
C HIS A 18 4.84 -25.91 2.35
N GLY A 19 6.06 -25.38 2.45
CA GLY A 19 6.33 -24.04 2.98
C GLY A 19 6.16 -22.91 1.95
N GLY A 20 6.44 -23.21 0.68
CA GLY A 20 6.42 -22.24 -0.42
C GLY A 20 5.02 -21.83 -0.87
N ILE A 21 4.07 -22.77 -0.97
CA ILE A 21 2.68 -22.47 -1.37
C ILE A 21 1.99 -21.61 -0.33
N GLY A 22 2.15 -21.91 0.97
CA GLY A 22 1.59 -21.08 2.05
C GLY A 22 2.17 -19.66 2.07
N ALA A 23 3.48 -19.52 1.87
CA ALA A 23 4.13 -18.21 1.75
C ALA A 23 3.64 -17.42 0.52
N MET A 24 3.46 -18.09 -0.62
CA MET A 24 2.93 -17.48 -1.84
C MET A 24 1.48 -17.03 -1.67
N LEU A 25 0.61 -17.86 -1.10
CA LEU A 25 -0.78 -17.51 -0.80
C LEU A 25 -0.87 -16.31 0.15
N LYS A 26 0.01 -16.24 1.16
CA LYS A 26 0.10 -15.10 2.07
C LYS A 26 0.56 -13.82 1.36
N ALA A 27 1.54 -13.91 0.46
CA ALA A 27 2.01 -12.78 -0.35
C ALA A 27 0.92 -12.24 -1.27
N VAL A 28 0.22 -13.11 -2.01
CA VAL A 28 -0.92 -12.75 -2.86
C VAL A 28 -2.04 -12.12 -2.04
N GLY A 29 -2.38 -12.70 -0.89
CA GLY A 29 -3.40 -12.14 0.00
C GLY A 29 -3.04 -10.76 0.54
N THR A 30 -1.77 -10.53 0.88
CA THR A 30 -1.28 -9.23 1.37
C THR A 30 -1.32 -8.19 0.27
N PHE A 31 -0.80 -8.52 -0.91
CA PHE A 31 -0.86 -7.65 -2.08
C PHE A 31 -2.30 -7.25 -2.43
N SER A 32 -3.21 -8.24 -2.50
CA SER A 32 -4.62 -8.00 -2.82
C SER A 32 -5.29 -7.06 -1.82
N ARG A 33 -5.05 -7.23 -0.51
CA ARG A 33 -5.55 -6.32 0.52
C ARG A 33 -4.96 -4.91 0.37
N THR A 34 -3.65 -4.77 0.19
CA THR A 34 -3.03 -3.46 -0.02
C THR A 34 -3.61 -2.75 -1.23
N ALA A 35 -3.81 -3.46 -2.35
CA ALA A 35 -4.42 -2.90 -3.54
C ALA A 35 -5.88 -2.46 -3.32
N GLN A 36 -6.67 -3.26 -2.59
CA GLN A 36 -8.03 -2.90 -2.20
C GLN A 36 -8.05 -1.63 -1.33
N THR A 37 -7.17 -1.55 -0.33
CA THR A 37 -7.04 -0.36 0.52
C THR A 37 -6.66 0.86 -0.30
N MET A 38 -5.65 0.77 -1.19
CA MET A 38 -5.26 1.88 -2.07
C MET A 38 -6.44 2.38 -2.92
N GLY A 39 -7.26 1.46 -3.44
CA GLY A 39 -8.47 1.82 -4.20
C GLY A 39 -9.49 2.56 -3.35
N ILE A 40 -9.80 2.07 -2.14
CA ILE A 40 -10.74 2.71 -1.21
C ILE A 40 -10.28 4.12 -0.86
N GLU A 41 -9.01 4.27 -0.48
CA GLU A 41 -8.43 5.55 -0.08
C GLU A 41 -8.38 6.55 -1.24
N SER A 42 -8.16 6.08 -2.48
CA SER A 42 -8.20 6.94 -3.66
C SER A 42 -9.62 7.47 -3.93
N VAL A 43 -10.62 6.60 -3.77
CA VAL A 43 -12.04 7.00 -3.91
C VAL A 43 -12.45 7.95 -2.79
N ASP A 44 -12.02 7.71 -1.56
CA ASP A 44 -12.31 8.60 -0.44
C ASP A 44 -11.68 9.98 -0.64
N TYR A 45 -10.39 10.04 -0.99
CA TYR A 45 -9.71 11.29 -1.34
C TYR A 45 -10.45 12.08 -2.43
N ALA A 46 -10.93 11.41 -3.48
CA ALA A 46 -11.69 12.05 -4.54
C ALA A 46 -13.02 12.64 -4.02
N LYS A 47 -13.77 11.87 -3.22
CA LYS A 47 -15.03 12.33 -2.60
C LYS A 47 -14.78 13.55 -1.70
N GLN A 48 -13.78 13.48 -0.83
CA GLN A 48 -13.44 14.57 0.09
C GLN A 48 -12.99 15.83 -0.67
N SER A 49 -12.21 15.66 -1.74
CA SER A 49 -11.79 16.77 -2.61
C SER A 49 -12.98 17.48 -3.26
N MET A 50 -13.98 16.72 -3.74
CA MET A 50 -15.21 17.28 -4.30
C MET A 50 -16.05 18.02 -3.26
N ILE A 51 -16.21 17.45 -2.05
CA ILE A 51 -16.92 18.11 -0.95
C ILE A 51 -16.24 19.44 -0.62
N TYR A 52 -14.92 19.42 -0.45
CA TYR A 52 -14.15 20.60 -0.09
C TYR A 52 -14.20 21.70 -1.16
N ALA A 53 -14.12 21.33 -2.44
CA ALA A 53 -14.27 22.27 -3.55
C ALA A 53 -15.68 22.89 -3.55
N ASN A 54 -16.72 22.08 -3.35
CA ASN A 54 -18.10 22.57 -3.29
C ASN A 54 -18.33 23.52 -2.09
N GLU A 55 -17.77 23.21 -0.92
CA GLU A 55 -17.80 24.12 0.25
C GLU A 55 -17.12 25.45 -0.05
N THR A 56 -15.96 25.41 -0.72
CA THR A 56 -15.23 26.60 -1.16
C THR A 56 -16.04 27.43 -2.15
N MET A 57 -16.71 26.79 -3.13
CA MET A 57 -17.59 27.48 -4.07
C MET A 57 -18.76 28.15 -3.34
N LYS A 58 -19.38 27.48 -2.37
CA LYS A 58 -20.44 28.07 -1.54
C LYS A 58 -19.94 29.26 -0.72
N ALA A 59 -18.70 29.21 -0.23
CA ALA A 59 -18.08 30.32 0.48
C ALA A 59 -17.79 31.49 -0.47
N LEU A 60 -17.23 31.24 -1.65
CA LEU A 60 -16.99 32.25 -2.68
C LEU A 60 -18.26 32.95 -3.13
N ALA A 61 -19.35 32.20 -3.32
CA ALA A 61 -20.66 32.76 -3.69
C ALA A 61 -21.22 33.72 -2.62
N LYS A 62 -20.75 33.62 -1.37
CA LYS A 62 -21.13 34.51 -0.26
C LYS A 62 -20.13 35.65 -0.03
N ALA A 63 -19.00 35.66 -0.74
CA ALA A 63 -17.97 36.68 -0.56
C ALA A 63 -18.48 38.04 -1.07
N GLN A 64 -18.43 39.06 -0.21
CA GLN A 64 -18.91 40.41 -0.54
C GLN A 64 -17.78 41.33 -1.03
N THR A 65 -16.52 40.92 -0.87
CA THR A 65 -15.35 41.70 -1.25
C THR A 65 -14.30 40.84 -1.96
N PRO A 66 -13.45 41.44 -2.82
CA PRO A 66 -12.32 40.74 -3.42
C PRO A 66 -11.34 40.18 -2.39
N GLN A 67 -11.10 40.90 -1.28
CA GLN A 67 -10.19 40.46 -0.22
C GLN A 67 -10.70 39.18 0.45
N ALA A 68 -11.99 39.09 0.76
CA ALA A 68 -12.60 37.87 1.30
C ALA A 68 -12.50 36.69 0.32
N ALA A 69 -12.68 36.95 -0.98
CA ALA A 69 -12.52 35.92 -2.01
C ALA A 69 -11.07 35.39 -2.09
N VAL A 70 -10.08 36.27 -1.98
CA VAL A 70 -8.65 35.90 -1.94
C VAL A 70 -8.33 35.05 -0.70
N GLU A 71 -8.87 35.40 0.46
CA GLU A 71 -8.68 34.63 1.69
C GLU A 71 -9.29 33.22 1.59
N ILE A 72 -10.49 33.11 1.02
CA ILE A 72 -11.16 31.82 0.77
C ILE A 72 -10.33 30.96 -0.19
N GLN A 73 -9.86 31.51 -1.31
CA GLN A 73 -9.02 30.77 -2.25
C GLN A 73 -7.66 30.38 -1.64
N THR A 74 -7.06 31.24 -0.84
CA THR A 74 -5.79 30.95 -0.14
C THR A 74 -5.97 29.76 0.82
N THR A 75 -7.07 29.76 1.56
CA THR A 75 -7.45 28.66 2.46
C THR A 75 -7.67 27.37 1.67
N TYR A 76 -8.39 27.45 0.55
CA TYR A 76 -8.62 26.31 -0.34
C TYR A 76 -7.32 25.70 -0.85
N LEU A 77 -6.38 26.52 -1.33
CA LEU A 77 -5.09 26.05 -1.83
C LEU A 77 -4.28 25.37 -0.72
N LYS A 78 -4.18 26.01 0.45
CA LYS A 78 -3.44 25.45 1.59
C LYS A 78 -4.03 24.11 2.04
N GLY A 79 -5.35 24.05 2.25
CA GLY A 79 -6.00 22.81 2.65
C GLY A 79 -5.91 21.72 1.59
N SER A 80 -6.02 22.07 0.30
CA SER A 80 -5.85 21.10 -0.80
C SER A 80 -4.45 20.49 -0.81
N TYR A 81 -3.42 21.30 -0.56
CA TYR A 81 -2.05 20.83 -0.42
C TYR A 81 -1.88 19.88 0.78
N GLU A 82 -2.40 20.25 1.95
CA GLU A 82 -2.35 19.41 3.16
C GLU A 82 -3.02 18.05 2.95
N ARG A 83 -4.22 18.03 2.32
CA ARG A 83 -4.92 16.78 1.97
C ARG A 83 -4.15 15.93 0.97
N LEU A 84 -3.60 16.53 -0.08
CA LEU A 84 -2.79 15.80 -1.05
C LEU A 84 -1.57 15.15 -0.37
N MET A 85 -0.90 15.89 0.51
CA MET A 85 0.26 15.36 1.21
C MET A 85 -0.10 14.23 2.18
N ALA A 86 -1.25 14.33 2.86
CA ALA A 86 -1.77 13.25 3.69
C ALA A 86 -2.04 11.99 2.85
N GLN A 87 -2.69 12.13 1.69
CA GLN A 87 -2.94 11.00 0.78
C GLN A 87 -1.64 10.37 0.28
N ALA A 88 -0.67 11.18 -0.14
CA ALA A 88 0.63 10.70 -0.60
C ALA A 88 1.38 9.94 0.50
N LYS A 89 1.34 10.45 1.74
CA LYS A 89 1.94 9.76 2.89
C LYS A 89 1.26 8.42 3.16
N LEU A 90 -0.07 8.39 3.14
CA LEU A 90 -0.84 7.16 3.32
C LEU A 90 -0.46 6.10 2.26
N MET A 91 -0.36 6.50 0.99
CA MET A 91 0.06 5.60 -0.08
C MET A 91 1.49 5.09 0.14
N ALA A 92 2.42 5.96 0.54
CA ALA A 92 3.79 5.57 0.86
C ALA A 92 3.84 4.55 2.02
N ASP A 93 3.07 4.78 3.08
CA ASP A 93 2.99 3.88 4.23
C ASP A 93 2.41 2.51 3.84
N LEU A 94 1.40 2.47 2.95
CA LEU A 94 0.86 1.22 2.39
C LEU A 94 1.88 0.44 1.57
N TYR A 95 2.66 1.13 0.71
CA TYR A 95 3.74 0.49 -0.05
C TYR A 95 4.86 -0.04 0.85
N GLN A 96 5.26 0.73 1.87
CA GLN A 96 6.26 0.29 2.84
C GLN A 96 5.76 -0.90 3.65
N GLY A 97 4.49 -0.90 4.06
CA GLY A 97 3.84 -2.03 4.74
C GLY A 97 3.87 -3.29 3.89
N LEU A 98 3.50 -3.18 2.61
CA LEU A 98 3.56 -4.30 1.65
C LEU A 98 4.99 -4.84 1.51
N ALA A 99 5.99 -3.98 1.34
CA ALA A 99 7.38 -4.40 1.23
C ALA A 99 7.85 -5.17 2.48
N LYS A 100 7.54 -4.66 3.69
CA LYS A 100 7.87 -5.33 4.96
C LYS A 100 7.19 -6.68 5.10
N ASP A 101 5.92 -6.79 4.69
CA ASP A 101 5.19 -8.05 4.79
C ASP A 101 5.71 -9.11 3.81
N LEU A 102 6.23 -8.68 2.65
CA LEU A 102 6.85 -9.55 1.66
C LEU A 102 8.29 -9.99 2.02
N THR A 103 9.02 -9.24 2.87
CA THR A 103 10.38 -9.61 3.30
C THR A 103 10.42 -10.52 4.53
N LYS A 104 9.37 -10.53 5.37
CA LYS A 104 9.25 -11.44 6.55
C LYS A 104 9.52 -12.93 6.28
N PRO A 105 9.09 -13.54 5.16
CA PRO A 105 9.41 -14.94 4.84
C PRO A 105 10.91 -15.21 4.65
N VAL A 106 11.70 -14.17 4.29
CA VAL A 106 13.15 -14.28 4.10
C VAL A 106 13.88 -14.25 5.45
N GLU A 107 13.46 -13.39 6.38
CA GLU A 107 14.04 -13.30 7.73
C GLU A 107 13.82 -14.59 8.55
N GLY A 108 12.65 -15.23 8.40
CA GLY A 108 12.38 -16.54 9.01
C GLY A 108 13.22 -17.69 8.43
N ARG A 109 13.72 -17.55 7.20
CA ARG A 109 14.54 -18.55 6.51
C ARG A 109 16.04 -18.35 6.82
N VAL A 110 16.51 -17.11 7.01
CA VAL A 110 17.89 -16.80 7.45
C VAL A 110 18.14 -17.27 8.89
N ARG A 111 17.11 -17.27 9.75
CA ARG A 111 17.24 -17.72 11.15
C ARG A 111 17.15 -19.24 11.33
N GLY A 112 16.94 -20.00 10.25
CA GLY A 112 16.85 -21.47 10.28
C GLY A 112 17.91 -22.19 9.42
N GLY A 113 18.90 -21.49 8.85
CA GLY A 113 19.73 -22.03 7.78
C GLY A 113 21.19 -21.59 7.74
N LEU A 114 21.78 -21.18 8.86
CA LEU A 114 23.25 -21.09 8.96
C LEU A 114 23.72 -22.00 10.11
N PRO A 115 24.31 -23.18 9.82
CA PRO A 115 25.22 -23.78 10.77
C PRO A 115 26.37 -22.78 11.00
N ALA A 116 26.62 -22.46 12.26
CA ALA A 116 27.84 -21.78 12.64
C ALA A 116 29.04 -22.64 12.24
N ALA A 117 30.08 -21.96 11.74
CA ALA A 117 31.45 -22.42 11.51
C ALA A 117 31.69 -23.35 10.30
N VAL A 118 32.51 -22.86 9.36
CA VAL A 118 33.95 -23.19 9.32
C VAL A 118 34.72 -21.90 9.10
#